data_AF-A0A7V4IXX4-F1
#
_entry.id   AF-A0A7V4IXX4-F1
#
_cell.length_a   1.000
_cell.length_b   1.000
_cell.length_c   1.000
_cell.angle_alpha   90.00
_cell.angle_beta   90.00
_cell.angle_gamma   90.00
#
_symmetry.space_group_name_H-M   'P 1'
#
loop_
_entity.id
_entity.type
_entity.pdbx_description
1 polymer ?
#
loop_
_entity_poly.entity_id
_entity_poly.type
_entity_poly.pdbx_seq_one_letter_code
_entity_poly.pdbx_strand_id
1 'polypeptide(L)'
;GSTLMSTSLEKTLHAVNRGYLNLKLNTKFDDPRDPKRYFFRSDHLHYARKGIPALFFFNGEHEDYHGLGDHPEKIAYKQLETVTRTIFRLVLELANQRERPRVDKELPPELRG
;
A
#
# COMPACT_ATOMS: atom_id res chain seq x y z
N GLY A 1 4.22 0.45 2.79
CA GLY A 1 4.76 1.39 1.80
C GLY A 1 4.76 2.81 2.31
N SER A 2 3.66 3.29 2.92
CA SER A 2 3.53 4.66 3.47
C SER A 2 4.72 5.07 4.33
N THR A 3 5.12 4.15 5.21
CA THR A 3 6.16 4.35 6.22
C THR A 3 7.55 4.53 5.62
N LEU A 4 7.78 4.09 4.38
CA LEU A 4 9.12 4.00 3.77
C LEU A 4 9.60 5.31 3.16
N MET A 5 8.71 6.22 2.77
CA MET A 5 9.10 7.40 1.98
C MET A 5 8.47 8.72 2.41
N SER A 6 7.23 8.71 2.92
CA SER A 6 6.45 9.95 3.10
C SER A 6 5.63 9.94 4.38
N THR A 7 6.08 10.71 5.36
CA THR A 7 5.32 10.92 6.61
C THR A 7 3.97 11.58 6.34
N SER A 8 3.87 12.48 5.35
CA SER A 8 2.60 13.13 4.99
C SER A 8 1.59 12.14 4.39
N LEU A 9 2.05 11.21 3.54
CA LEU A 9 1.19 10.19 2.95
C LEU A 9 0.69 9.21 4.01
N GLU A 10 1.59 8.79 4.91
CA GLU A 10 1.26 7.95 6.06
C GLU A 10 0.19 8.61 6.95
N LYS A 11 0.39 9.87 7.33
CA LYS A 11 -0.60 10.63 8.12
C LYS A 11 -1.96 10.69 7.44
N THR A 12 -1.99 10.93 6.13
CA THR A 12 -3.25 10.98 5.36
C THR A 12 -3.95 9.61 5.36
N LEU A 13 -3.23 8.52 5.08
CA LEU A 13 -3.75 7.16 5.15
C LEU A 13 -4.36 6.86 6.52
N HIS A 14 -3.63 7.14 7.60
CA HIS A 14 -4.11 6.85 8.95
C HIS A 14 -5.29 7.75 9.38
N ALA A 15 -5.31 9.02 8.98
CA ALA A 15 -6.44 9.91 9.25
C ALA A 15 -7.71 9.43 8.54
N VAL A 16 -7.62 9.14 7.23
CA VAL A 16 -8.73 8.60 6.45
C VAL A 16 -9.20 7.27 7.00
N ASN A 17 -8.28 6.35 7.29
CA ASN A 17 -8.65 5.02 7.79
C ASN A 17 -9.38 5.11 9.14
N ARG A 18 -8.85 5.85 10.12
CA ARG A 18 -9.49 6.02 11.43
C ARG A 18 -10.86 6.70 11.35
N GLY A 19 -11.01 7.66 10.44
CA GLY A 19 -12.26 8.40 10.25
C GLY A 19 -13.30 7.70 9.38
N TYR A 20 -13.02 6.50 8.87
CA TYR A 20 -13.88 5.81 7.93
C TYR A 20 -14.16 4.36 8.35
N LEU A 21 -13.54 3.36 7.72
CA LEU A 21 -13.82 1.94 7.97
C LEU A 21 -12.82 1.29 8.96
N ASN A 22 -11.85 2.05 9.46
CA ASN A 22 -10.89 1.68 10.49
C ASN A 22 -10.27 0.28 10.29
N LEU A 23 -9.75 0.05 9.08
CA LEU A 23 -9.06 -1.19 8.72
C LEU A 23 -7.86 -1.43 9.63
N LYS A 24 -7.57 -2.71 9.90
CA LYS A 24 -6.29 -3.09 10.50
C LYS A 24 -5.19 -2.99 9.43
N LEU A 25 -4.46 -1.88 9.45
CA LEU A 25 -3.30 -1.68 8.59
C LEU A 25 -2.09 -2.42 9.17
N ASN A 26 -1.49 -3.31 8.38
CA ASN A 26 -0.32 -4.10 8.76
C ASN A 26 0.83 -3.78 7.80
N THR A 27 1.98 -3.38 8.35
CA THR A 27 3.18 -3.00 7.61
C THR A 27 4.21 -4.12 7.49
N LYS A 28 3.84 -5.38 7.79
CA LYS A 28 4.74 -6.56 7.72
C LYS A 28 5.61 -6.57 6.45
N PHE A 29 4.99 -6.35 5.30
CA PHE A 29 5.67 -6.45 4.00
C PHE A 29 6.55 -5.25 3.64
N ASP A 30 6.58 -4.23 4.50
CA ASP A 30 7.47 -3.08 4.36
C ASP A 30 8.90 -3.40 4.84
N ASP A 31 9.08 -4.45 5.65
CA ASP A 31 10.40 -4.84 6.17
C ASP A 31 11.29 -5.37 5.03
N PRO A 32 12.44 -4.73 4.75
CA PRO A 32 13.38 -5.22 3.72
C PRO A 32 13.96 -6.60 4.03
N ARG A 33 13.86 -7.05 5.28
CA ARG A 33 14.31 -8.37 5.73
C ARG A 33 13.23 -9.44 5.59
N ASP A 34 11.99 -9.08 5.20
CA ASP A 34 10.97 -10.09 4.90
C ASP A 34 11.45 -10.94 3.71
N PRO A 35 11.59 -12.27 3.85
CA PRO A 35 12.21 -13.11 2.83
C PRO A 35 11.42 -13.17 1.52
N LYS A 36 10.12 -12.91 1.55
CA LYS A 36 9.27 -12.89 0.34
C LYS A 36 9.39 -11.57 -0.41
N ARG A 37 9.79 -10.50 0.27
CA ARG A 37 10.08 -9.18 -0.31
C ARG A 37 8.95 -8.64 -1.21
N TYR A 38 7.67 -8.81 -0.84
CA TYR A 38 6.54 -8.44 -1.71
C TYR A 38 6.54 -6.98 -2.14
N PHE A 39 6.82 -6.05 -1.23
CA PHE A 39 6.93 -4.62 -1.57
C PHE A 39 8.03 -4.38 -2.62
N PHE A 40 9.08 -5.20 -2.63
CA PHE A 40 10.26 -5.05 -3.46
C PHE A 40 10.15 -5.78 -4.81
N ARG A 41 8.99 -6.37 -5.14
CA ARG A 41 8.80 -7.15 -6.38
C ARG A 41 7.48 -6.86 -7.11
N SER A 42 6.89 -5.69 -6.86
CA SER A 42 5.67 -5.21 -7.53
C SER A 42 5.91 -3.85 -8.19
N ASP A 43 5.02 -3.44 -9.10
CA ASP A 43 5.23 -2.32 -10.03
C ASP A 43 5.52 -0.98 -9.37
N HIS A 44 4.91 -0.75 -8.20
CA HIS A 44 5.06 0.49 -7.44
C HIS A 44 6.52 0.80 -7.05
N LEU A 45 7.39 -0.22 -6.99
CA LEU A 45 8.82 -0.07 -6.70
C LEU A 45 9.53 0.88 -7.67
N HIS A 46 9.23 0.79 -8.96
CA HIS A 46 9.90 1.63 -9.97
C HIS A 46 9.55 3.11 -9.82
N TYR A 47 8.35 3.41 -9.31
CA TYR A 47 7.94 4.78 -8.96
C TYR A 47 8.65 5.25 -7.68
N ALA A 48 8.70 4.38 -6.66
CA ALA A 48 9.42 4.65 -5.42
C ALA A 48 10.89 5.03 -5.69
N ARG A 49 11.59 4.24 -6.52
CA ARG A 49 12.99 4.51 -6.92
C ARG A 49 13.20 5.88 -7.58
N LYS A 50 12.17 6.43 -8.23
CA LYS A 50 12.18 7.75 -8.87
C LYS A 50 11.70 8.87 -7.95
N GLY A 51 11.59 8.63 -6.65
CA GLY A 51 11.16 9.63 -5.68
C GLY A 51 9.66 9.92 -5.70
N ILE A 52 8.84 8.95 -6.12
CA ILE A 52 7.39 9.04 -6.03
C ILE A 52 6.91 8.19 -4.84
N PRO A 53 6.32 8.79 -3.79
CA PRO A 53 5.77 8.04 -2.66
C PRO A 53 4.76 6.97 -3.10
N ALA A 54 4.85 5.77 -2.54
CA ALA A 54 4.00 4.65 -2.91
C ALA A 54 3.33 3.98 -1.69
N LEU A 55 2.06 3.60 -1.86
CA LEU A 55 1.34 2.68 -0.96
C LEU A 55 1.08 1.37 -1.69
N PHE A 56 1.34 0.27 -1.01
CA PHE A 56 1.07 -1.07 -1.53
C PHE A 56 0.02 -1.73 -0.65
N PHE A 57 -1.20 -1.87 -1.19
CA PHE A 57 -2.29 -2.56 -0.53
C PHE A 57 -2.26 -4.03 -0.94
N PHE A 58 -1.93 -4.90 0.03
CA PHE A 58 -1.76 -6.32 -0.19
C PHE A 58 -2.13 -7.09 1.08
N ASN A 59 -2.89 -8.18 0.94
CA ASN A 59 -3.36 -9.02 2.06
C ASN A 59 -2.59 -10.33 2.21
N GLY A 60 -1.59 -10.61 1.36
CA GLY A 60 -0.78 -11.84 1.40
C GLY A 60 -1.07 -12.78 0.22
N GLU A 61 -0.32 -13.88 0.15
CA GLU A 61 -0.64 -15.00 -0.74
C GLU A 61 -1.86 -15.77 -0.22
N HIS A 62 -2.53 -16.48 -1.12
CA HIS A 62 -3.61 -17.42 -0.84
C HIS A 62 -3.31 -18.77 -1.50
N GLU A 63 -4.05 -19.81 -1.15
CA GLU A 63 -3.86 -21.19 -1.65
C GLU A 63 -3.83 -21.26 -3.19
N ASP A 64 -4.66 -20.45 -3.83
CA ASP A 64 -4.77 -20.41 -5.29
C ASP A 64 -3.82 -19.42 -5.97
N TYR A 65 -2.89 -18.77 -5.25
CA TYR A 65 -2.00 -17.77 -5.84
C TYR A 65 -1.09 -18.39 -6.91
N HIS A 66 -1.10 -17.85 -8.14
CA HIS A 66 -0.51 -18.45 -9.35
C HIS A 66 -1.05 -19.84 -9.71
N GLY A 67 -2.18 -20.25 -9.12
CA GLY A 67 -2.84 -21.51 -9.39
C GLY A 67 -4.02 -21.38 -10.35
N LEU A 68 -4.45 -22.52 -10.89
CA LEU A 68 -5.63 -22.57 -11.77
C LEU A 68 -6.92 -22.17 -11.05
N GLY A 69 -6.96 -22.27 -9.72
CA GLY A 69 -8.14 -21.98 -8.91
C GLY A 69 -8.32 -20.50 -8.54
N ASP A 70 -7.51 -19.58 -9.07
CA ASP A 70 -7.65 -18.13 -8.87
C ASP A 70 -8.85 -17.62 -9.69
N HIS A 71 -10.04 -17.75 -9.11
CA HIS A 71 -11.32 -17.58 -9.76
C HIS A 71 -12.20 -16.54 -9.04
N PRO A 72 -13.04 -15.80 -9.76
CA PRO A 72 -13.85 -14.71 -9.20
C PRO A 72 -14.82 -15.17 -8.10
N GLU A 73 -15.24 -16.43 -8.09
CA GLU A 73 -16.15 -17.00 -7.09
C GLU A 73 -15.49 -17.09 -5.70
N LYS A 74 -14.17 -17.11 -5.63
CA LYS A 74 -13.40 -17.18 -4.38
C LYS A 74 -13.03 -15.82 -3.81
N ILE A 75 -13.36 -14.74 -4.50
CA ILE A 75 -13.08 -13.38 -4.04
C ILE A 75 -13.93 -13.07 -2.79
N ALA A 76 -13.29 -12.61 -1.73
CA ALA A 76 -13.97 -12.10 -0.54
C ALA A 76 -14.54 -10.69 -0.79
N TYR A 77 -15.62 -10.58 -1.59
CA TYR A 77 -16.16 -9.30 -2.08
C TYR A 77 -16.46 -8.27 -0.98
N LYS A 78 -16.94 -8.70 0.20
CA LYS A 78 -17.17 -7.78 1.33
C LYS A 78 -15.88 -7.12 1.82
N GLN A 79 -14.78 -7.88 1.87
CA GLN A 79 -13.48 -7.36 2.28
C GLN A 79 -12.90 -6.47 1.17
N LEU A 80 -13.01 -6.90 -0.09
CA LEU A 80 -12.61 -6.12 -1.25
C LEU A 80 -13.30 -4.75 -1.27
N GLU A 81 -14.62 -4.71 -1.11
CA GLU A 81 -15.38 -3.46 -1.04
C GLU A 81 -14.86 -2.55 0.10
N THR A 82 -14.63 -3.11 1.29
CA THR A 82 -14.15 -2.35 2.45
C THR A 82 -12.78 -1.71 2.18
N VAL A 83 -11.86 -2.46 1.57
CA VAL A 83 -10.54 -1.96 1.18
C VAL A 83 -10.67 -0.90 0.08
N THR A 84 -11.43 -1.19 -0.98
CA THR A 84 -11.61 -0.30 -2.12
C THR A 84 -12.24 1.03 -1.71
N ARG A 85 -13.26 1.03 -0.84
CA ARG A 85 -13.85 2.29 -0.34
C ARG A 85 -12.87 3.13 0.47
N THR A 86 -12.01 2.50 1.26
CA THR A 86 -10.96 3.19 2.02
C THR A 86 -9.92 3.80 1.08
N ILE A 87 -9.46 3.05 0.07
CA ILE A 87 -8.55 3.54 -0.98
C ILE A 87 -9.18 4.70 -1.74
N PHE A 88 -10.46 4.58 -2.12
CA PHE A 88 -11.20 5.64 -2.79
C PHE A 88 -11.21 6.93 -1.97
N ARG A 89 -11.56 6.86 -0.68
CA ARG A 89 -11.58 8.03 0.19
C ARG A 89 -10.19 8.65 0.35
N LEU A 90 -9.13 7.83 0.40
CA LEU A 90 -7.75 8.27 0.46
C LEU A 90 -7.33 9.01 -0.81
N VAL A 91 -7.61 8.44 -1.99
CA VAL A 91 -7.31 9.10 -3.27
C VAL A 91 -8.05 10.43 -3.38
N LEU A 92 -9.32 10.48 -2.98
CA LEU A 92 -10.10 11.72 -2.96
C LEU A 92 -9.49 12.75 -2.00
N GLU A 93 -9.03 12.33 -0.82
CA GLU A 93 -8.36 13.23 0.11
C GLU A 93 -7.07 13.80 -0.49
N LEU A 94 -6.21 12.93 -1.02
CA LEU A 94 -4.93 13.32 -1.65
C LEU A 94 -5.13 14.24 -2.85
N ALA A 95 -6.15 13.99 -3.68
CA ALA A 95 -6.45 14.81 -4.85
C ALA A 95 -6.92 16.23 -4.49
N ASN A 96 -7.52 16.42 -3.30
CA ASN A 96 -7.99 17.71 -2.81
C ASN A 96 -6.98 18.41 -1.88
N GLN A 97 -5.85 17.77 -1.56
CA GLN A 97 -4.81 18.41 -0.76
C GLN A 97 -4.09 19.49 -1.57
N ARG A 98 -3.84 20.64 -0.92
CA ARG A 98 -3.08 21.74 -1.52
C ARG A 98 -1.64 21.36 -1.84
N GLU A 99 -1.05 20.51 -1.00
CA GLU A 99 0.31 20.02 -1.16
C GLU A 99 0.29 18.54 -1.49
N ARG A 100 1.06 18.15 -2.50
CA ARG A 100 1.33 16.73 -2.78
C ARG A 100 2.13 16.11 -1.63
N PRO A 101 1.97 14.80 -1.35
CA PRO A 101 2.82 14.12 -0.39
C PRO A 101 4.31 14.27 -0.74
N ARG A 102 5.11 14.64 0.25
CA ARG A 102 6.55 14.86 0.10
C ARG A 102 7.31 13.58 0.39
N VAL A 103 8.41 13.34 -0.33
CA VAL A 103 9.41 12.35 0.09
C VAL A 103 10.27 13.00 1.16
N ASP A 104 10.22 12.47 2.38
CA ASP A 104 10.96 12.98 3.54
C ASP A 104 11.76 11.89 4.25
N LYS A 105 11.68 10.64 3.77
CA LYS A 105 12.50 9.52 4.21
C LYS A 105 13.26 8.98 3.01
N GLU A 106 14.54 8.68 3.20
CA GLU A 106 15.28 7.99 2.17
C GLU A 106 14.82 6.55 2.06
N LEU A 107 14.70 6.05 0.82
CA LEU A 107 14.48 4.64 0.61
C LEU A 107 15.61 3.82 1.27
N PRO A 108 15.29 2.68 1.92
CA PRO A 108 16.28 1.70 2.33
C PRO A 108 17.31 1.43 1.21
N PRO A 109 18.61 1.25 1.51
CA PRO A 109 19.64 1.00 0.51
C PRO A 109 19.30 -0.13 -0.47
N GLU A 110 18.59 -1.16 0.00
CA GLU A 110 18.10 -2.31 -0.76
C GLU A 110 17.11 -1.92 -1.88
N LEU A 111 16.55 -0.71 -1.80
CA LEU A 111 15.60 -0.15 -2.75
C LEU A 111 16.23 0.85 -3.72
N ARG A 112 17.49 1.28 -3.51
CA ARG A 112 18.16 2.33 -4.32
C ARG A 112 18.81 1.85 -5.62
N GLY A 113 18.76 0.54 -5.89
CA GLY A 113 19.37 -0.08 -7.08
C GLY A 113 18.94 0.52 -8.40
#